data_AF-A0A7X0EVE3-F1
#
_entry.id   AF-A0A7X0EVE3-F1
#
_cell.length_a   1.000
_cell.length_b   1.000
_cell.length_c   1.000
_cell.angle_alpha   90.00
_cell.angle_beta   90.00
_cell.angle_gamma   90.00
#
_symmetry.space_group_name_H-M   'P 1'
#
loop_
_entity.id
_entity.type
_entity.pdbx_description
1 polymer ?
#
loop_
_entity_poly.entity_id
_entity_poly.type
_entity_poly.pdbx_seq_one_letter_code
_entity_poly.pdbx_strand_id
1 'polypeptide(L)' 'MGTLNVRTDEAMETALRALAGETRSRSEAVRHALLRTYEAMLIEQAAADAERLRNDSDDQAEMLAIQRYVGVAE' A
#
# COMPACT_ATOMS: atom_id res chain seq x y z
N MET A 1 -1.32 14.84 -20.92
CA MET A 1 -0.82 15.12 -19.55
C MET A 1 -1.80 16.08 -18.91
N GLY A 2 -2.43 15.72 -17.80
CA GLY A 2 -3.35 16.60 -17.07
C GLY A 2 -2.62 17.39 -15.99
N THR A 3 -3.10 18.60 -15.68
CA THR A 3 -2.61 19.41 -14.57
C THR A 3 -3.63 19.43 -13.43
N LEU A 4 -3.14 19.34 -12.20
CA LEU A 4 -3.95 19.44 -10.99
C LEU A 4 -3.53 20.71 -10.25
N ASN A 5 -4.47 21.64 -10.03
CA ASN A 5 -4.26 22.81 -9.19
C ASN A 5 -4.77 22.50 -7.78
N VAL A 6 -3.88 22.52 -6.80
CA VAL A 6 -4.19 22.24 -5.40
C VAL A 6 -3.90 23.48 -4.56
N ARG A 7 -4.82 23.84 -3.68
CA ARG A 7 -4.54 24.84 -2.64
C ARG A 7 -3.74 24.17 -1.53
N THR A 8 -2.61 24.76 -1.20
CA THR A 8 -1.70 24.29 -0.16
C THR A 8 -1.84 25.16 1.09
N ASP A 9 -1.72 24.53 2.26
CA ASP A 9 -1.50 25.24 3.52
C ASP A 9 -0.01 25.26 3.87
N GLU A 10 0.35 25.95 4.94
CA GLU A 10 1.75 26.11 5.36
C GLU A 10 2.44 24.78 5.71
N ALA A 11 1.69 23.83 6.27
CA ALA A 11 2.19 22.51 6.59
C ALA A 11 2.54 21.73 5.31
N MET A 12 1.66 21.79 4.30
CA MET A 12 1.87 21.17 3.01
C MET A 12 3.02 21.82 2.25
N GLU A 13 3.16 23.16 2.32
CA GLU A 13 4.32 23.87 1.76
C GLU A 13 5.64 23.38 2.37
N THR A 14 5.66 23.22 3.70
CA THR A 14 6.83 22.67 4.42
C THR A 14 7.14 21.25 3.98
N ALA A 15 6.14 20.38 3.91
CA ALA A 15 6.29 19.00 3.47
C ALA A 15 6.79 18.91 2.02
N LEU A 16 6.24 19.73 1.12
CA LEU A 16 6.66 19.77 -0.28
C LEU A 16 8.11 20.22 -0.45
N ARG A 17 8.57 21.19 0.34
CA ARG A 17 9.98 21.61 0.35
C ARG A 17 10.89 20.46 0.82
N ALA A 18 10.51 19.78 1.90
CA ALA A 18 11.28 18.65 2.40
C ALA A 18 11.35 17.48 1.39
N LEU A 19 10.24 17.17 0.72
CA LEU A 19 10.16 16.09 -0.27
C LEU A 19 10.87 16.42 -1.59
N ALA A 20 10.86 17.69 -1.99
CA ALA A 20 11.57 18.16 -3.18
C ALA A 20 13.10 18.17 -2.95
N GLY A 21 13.55 18.49 -1.73
CA GLY A 21 14.97 18.69 -1.45
C GLY A 21 15.56 19.80 -2.32
N GLU A 22 16.87 19.74 -2.61
CA GLU A 22 17.55 20.77 -3.42
C GLU A 22 17.39 20.58 -4.93
N THR A 23 17.02 19.39 -5.40
CA THR A 23 17.16 19.03 -6.83
C THR A 23 15.88 18.60 -7.52
N ARG A 24 14.79 18.31 -6.79
CA ARG A 24 13.53 17.86 -7.40
C ARG A 24 12.53 19.00 -7.54
N SER A 25 11.70 18.91 -8.57
CA SER A 25 10.57 19.82 -8.76
C SER A 25 9.43 19.50 -7.78
N ARG A 26 8.57 20.49 -7.51
CA ARG A 26 7.37 20.29 -6.70
C ARG A 26 6.45 19.22 -7.30
N SER A 27 6.38 19.13 -8.63
CA SER A 27 5.61 18.10 -9.34
C SER A 27 6.16 16.70 -9.07
N GLU A 28 7.48 16.53 -9.03
CA GLU A 28 8.11 15.26 -8.68
C GLU A 28 7.89 14.90 -7.22
N ALA A 29 7.95 15.87 -6.30
CA ALA A 29 7.64 15.68 -4.90
C ALA A 29 6.18 15.21 -4.69
N VAL A 30 5.23 15.88 -5.35
CA VAL A 30 3.81 15.49 -5.34
C VAL A 30 3.61 14.11 -5.93
N ARG A 31 4.23 13.83 -7.10
CA ARG A 31 4.15 12.51 -7.74
C ARG A 31 4.69 11.41 -6.84
N HIS A 32 5.84 11.65 -6.22
CA HIS A 32 6.46 10.69 -5.31
C HIS A 32 5.56 10.40 -4.10
N ALA A 33 5.06 11.46 -3.43
CA ALA A 33 4.17 11.31 -2.29
C ALA A 33 2.90 10.54 -2.65
N LEU A 34 2.23 10.91 -3.76
CA LEU A 34 0.98 10.28 -4.20
C LEU A 34 1.16 8.78 -4.48
N LEU A 35 2.19 8.42 -5.24
CA LEU A 35 2.44 7.02 -5.58
C LEU A 35 2.85 6.21 -4.34
N ARG A 36 3.62 6.81 -3.43
CA ARG A 36 4.02 6.14 -2.20
C ARG A 36 2.83 5.89 -1.27
N THR A 37 1.93 6.86 -1.14
CA THR A 37 0.68 6.68 -0.38
C THR A 37 -0.19 5.59 -0.99
N TYR A 38 -0.33 5.58 -2.32
CA TYR A 38 -1.11 4.54 -3.01
C TYR A 38 -0.51 3.14 -2.80
N GLU A 39 0.81 3.00 -2.90
CA GLU A 39 1.52 1.75 -2.60
C GLU A 39 1.23 1.27 -1.17
N ALA A 40 1.30 2.17 -0.18
CA ALA A 40 1.01 1.84 1.21
C ALA A 40 -0.44 1.34 1.39
N MET A 41 -1.42 2.01 0.75
CA MET A 41 -2.82 1.57 0.79
C MET A 41 -3.01 0.17 0.20
N LEU A 42 -2.32 -0.15 -0.91
CA LEU A 42 -2.40 -1.49 -1.50
C LEU A 42 -1.81 -2.56 -0.57
N ILE A 43 -0.70 -2.26 0.11
CA ILE A 43 -0.09 -3.18 1.07
C ILE A 43 -1.01 -3.40 2.28
N GLU A 44 -1.60 -2.33 2.81
CA GLU A 44 -2.56 -2.42 3.92
C GLU A 44 -3.78 -3.27 3.53
N GLN A 45 -4.31 -3.06 2.33
CA GLN A 45 -5.41 -3.88 1.81
C GLN A 45 -4.99 -5.34 1.66
N ALA A 46 -3.84 -5.62 1.06
CA ALA A 46 -3.34 -6.99 0.91
C ALA A 46 -3.13 -7.68 2.27
N ALA A 47 -2.66 -6.95 3.28
CA ALA A 47 -2.49 -7.45 4.64
C ALA A 47 -3.85 -7.78 5.29
N ALA A 48 -4.83 -6.89 5.14
CA ALA A 48 -6.19 -7.13 5.62
C ALA A 48 -6.83 -8.33 4.92
N ASP A 49 -6.61 -8.48 3.61
CA ASP A 49 -7.11 -9.59 2.82
C ASP A 49 -6.47 -10.91 3.23
N ALA A 50 -5.16 -10.92 3.47
CA ALA A 50 -4.45 -12.09 4.00
C ALA A 50 -4.93 -12.47 5.40
N GLU A 51 -5.28 -11.50 6.25
CA GLU A 51 -5.87 -11.77 7.56
C GLU A 51 -7.30 -12.34 7.43
N ARG A 52 -8.08 -11.86 6.46
CA ARG A 52 -9.40 -12.44 6.16
C ARG A 52 -9.28 -13.90 5.71
N LEU A 53 -8.41 -14.19 4.74
CA LEU A 53 -8.17 -15.55 4.25
C LEU A 53 -7.64 -16.48 5.34
N ARG A 54 -6.75 -15.99 6.22
CA ARG A 54 -6.27 -16.77 7.38
C ARG A 54 -7.38 -17.16 8.34
N ASN A 55 -8.41 -16.34 8.49
CA ASN A 55 -9.51 -16.55 9.43
C ASN A 55 -10.76 -17.14 8.78
N ASP A 56 -10.72 -17.45 7.48
CA ASP A 56 -11.81 -18.13 6.79
C ASP A 56 -11.75 -19.64 7.09
N SER A 57 -12.81 -20.16 7.72
CA SER A 57 -12.88 -21.57 8.14
C SER A 57 -12.92 -22.53 6.96
N ASP A 58 -13.47 -22.11 5.81
CA ASP A 58 -13.52 -22.94 4.61
C ASP A 58 -12.12 -23.03 3.97
N ASP A 59 -11.39 -21.91 3.92
CA ASP A 59 -10.00 -21.89 3.42
C ASP A 59 -9.05 -22.67 4.36
N GLN A 60 -9.24 -22.58 5.67
CA GLN A 60 -8.48 -23.40 6.64
C GLN A 60 -8.74 -24.91 6.43
N ALA A 61 -9.99 -25.29 6.16
CA ALA A 61 -10.35 -26.67 5.87
C ALA A 61 -9.73 -27.16 4.55
N GLU A 62 -9.70 -26.31 3.51
CA GLU A 62 -9.08 -26.61 2.23
C GLU A 62 -7.55 -26.72 2.34
N MET A 63 -6.89 -25.78 3.03
CA MET A 63 -5.45 -25.85 3.30
C MET A 63 -5.07 -27.09 4.11
N LEU A 64 -5.86 -27.48 5.11
CA LEU A 64 -5.65 -28.71 5.87
C LEU A 64 -5.80 -29.95 4.99
N ALA A 65 -6.78 -29.97 4.08
CA ALA A 65 -6.97 -31.05 3.11
C ALA A 65 -5.77 -31.17 2.15
N ILE A 66 -5.23 -30.05 1.68
CA ILE A 66 -4.01 -30.02 0.85
C ILE A 66 -2.80 -30.53 1.65
N GLN A 67 -2.60 -30.07 2.90
CA GLN A 67 -1.48 -30.52 3.74
C GLN A 67 -1.54 -32.03 4.04
N ARG A 68 -2.73 -32.58 4.24
CA ARG A 68 -2.95 -34.03 4.39
C ARG A 68 -2.67 -34.80 3.11
N TYR A 69 -3.07 -34.26 1.95
CA TYR A 69 -2.80 -34.87 0.65
C TYR A 69 -1.31 -34.90 0.30
N VAL A 70 -0.56 -33.86 0.67
CA VAL A 70 0.90 -33.74 0.44
C VAL A 70 1.72 -34.45 1.53
N GLY A 71 1.09 -34.94 2.60
CA GLY A 71 1.74 -35.72 3.67
C GLY A 71 2.53 -34.89 4.69
N VAL A 72 2.17 -33.62 4.87
CA VAL A 72 2.89 -32.67 5.76
C VAL A 72 2.25 -32.56 7.15
N ALA A 73 0.99 -32.97 7.32
CA ALA A 73 0.30 -33.00 8.62
C ALA A 73 -0.44 -34.34 8.79
N GLU A 74 -0.16 -35.06 9.88
CA GLU A 74 -0.93 -36.22 10.37
C GLU A 74 -2.17 -35.77 11.15
#